data_AF-A0A1G1TMI5-F1
#
_entry.id   AF-A0A1G1TMI5-F1
#
_cell.length_a   1.000
_cell.length_b   1.000
_cell.length_c   1.000
_cell.angle_alpha   90.00
_cell.angle_beta   90.00
_cell.angle_gamma   90.00
#
_symmetry.space_group_name_H-M   'P 1'
#
loop_
_entity.id
_entity.type
_entity.pdbx_description
1 polymer ?
#
loop_
_entity_poly.entity_id
_entity_poly.type
_entity_poly.pdbx_seq_one_letter_code
_entity_poly.pdbx_strand_id
1 'polypeptide(L)'
;MENTSPFLTIKQAAQQVNKSEQTIRRLVKQHVKTSHIQVEQTPKGDTYLISQTFLAQQYPAPTEQLPAISEPEPGPTVAQLQQQLAERDQTIQQLQHRLLEQNDVLNALTSQVNSQRIGRIEELLLSQNEQLGELQKRLPEPAEVLQLPPAPAPGKKGLWQRLFGS
;
A
#
# COMPACT_ATOMS: atom_id res chain seq x y z
N MET A 1 -21.04 -33.97 34.32
CA MET A 1 -21.94 -33.81 33.16
C MET A 1 -21.47 -32.59 32.40
N GLU A 2 -20.56 -32.78 31.43
CA GLU A 2 -20.00 -31.68 30.65
C GLU A 2 -20.95 -31.30 29.52
N ASN A 3 -21.64 -30.18 29.69
CA ASN A 3 -22.35 -29.53 28.59
C ASN A 3 -21.30 -28.93 27.65
N THR A 4 -20.78 -29.72 26.72
CA THR A 4 -19.90 -29.24 25.63
C THR A 4 -20.74 -28.52 24.59
N SER A 5 -21.26 -27.35 24.96
CA SER A 5 -21.74 -26.38 23.98
C SER A 5 -20.54 -26.01 23.09
N PRO A 6 -20.57 -26.27 21.77
CA PRO A 6 -19.42 -26.03 20.89
C PRO A 6 -19.02 -24.55 20.80
N PHE A 7 -19.90 -23.66 21.28
CA PHE A 7 -19.69 -22.24 21.34
C PHE A 7 -19.82 -21.73 22.78
N LEU A 8 -18.93 -20.81 23.14
CA LEU A 8 -18.83 -20.21 24.46
C LEU A 8 -19.12 -18.72 24.38
N THR A 9 -19.76 -18.19 25.42
CA THR A 9 -19.91 -16.74 25.57
C THR A 9 -18.56 -16.07 25.77
N ILE A 10 -18.46 -14.78 25.45
CA ILE A 10 -17.23 -13.98 25.67
C ILE A 10 -16.68 -14.15 27.10
N LYS A 11 -17.58 -14.22 28.09
CA LYS A 11 -17.22 -14.39 29.50
C LYS A 11 -16.57 -15.74 29.78
N GLN A 12 -17.19 -16.81 29.29
CA GLN A 12 -16.67 -18.17 29.44
C GLN A 12 -15.36 -18.36 28.69
N ALA A 13 -15.26 -17.82 27.48
CA ALA A 13 -14.04 -17.82 26.69
C ALA A 13 -12.89 -17.08 27.39
N ALA A 14 -13.17 -15.89 27.95
CA ALA A 14 -12.19 -15.11 28.71
C ALA A 14 -11.66 -15.89 29.93
N GLN A 15 -12.56 -16.55 30.65
CA GLN A 15 -12.23 -17.40 31.78
C GLN A 15 -11.41 -18.63 31.36
N GLN A 16 -11.73 -19.24 30.21
CA GLN A 16 -11.05 -20.44 29.73
C GLN A 16 -9.59 -20.19 29.32
N VAL A 17 -9.30 -19.07 28.65
CA VAL A 17 -7.92 -18.75 28.20
C VAL A 17 -7.16 -17.83 29.17
N ASN A 18 -7.75 -17.53 30.32
CA ASN A 18 -7.21 -16.60 31.31
C ASN A 18 -6.82 -15.24 30.68
N LYS A 19 -7.74 -14.67 29.89
CA LYS A 19 -7.59 -13.36 29.21
C LYS A 19 -8.74 -12.43 29.57
N SER A 20 -8.57 -11.14 29.29
CA SER A 20 -9.64 -10.16 29.49
C SER A 20 -10.80 -10.36 28.52
N GLU A 21 -12.03 -10.03 28.95
CA GLU A 21 -13.19 -9.99 28.06
C GLU A 21 -12.97 -9.06 26.86
N GLN A 22 -12.20 -7.97 27.03
CA GLN A 22 -11.89 -7.03 25.96
C GLN A 22 -11.03 -7.68 24.86
N THR A 23 -10.08 -8.52 25.25
CA THR A 23 -9.25 -9.31 24.32
C THR A 23 -10.11 -10.27 23.51
N ILE A 24 -11.04 -10.97 24.16
CA ILE A 24 -11.96 -11.88 23.47
C ILE A 24 -12.93 -11.10 22.58
N ARG A 25 -13.46 -9.95 23.01
CA ARG A 25 -14.30 -9.06 22.16
C ARG A 25 -13.55 -8.60 20.91
N ARG A 26 -12.27 -8.25 21.03
CA ARG A 26 -11.43 -7.87 19.88
C ARG A 26 -11.26 -9.03 18.92
N LEU A 27 -10.94 -10.21 19.44
CA LEU A 27 -10.82 -11.43 18.63
C LEU A 27 -12.13 -11.73 17.90
N VAL A 28 -13.25 -11.65 18.62
CA VAL A 28 -14.57 -11.84 18.05
C VAL A 28 -14.82 -10.84 16.92
N LYS A 29 -14.53 -9.55 17.15
CA LYS A 29 -14.66 -8.50 16.13
C LYS A 29 -13.79 -8.73 14.88
N GLN A 30 -12.59 -9.29 15.04
CA GLN A 30 -11.70 -9.60 13.93
C GLN A 30 -12.21 -10.76 13.07
N HIS A 31 -12.95 -11.69 13.67
CA HIS A 31 -13.38 -12.93 13.03
C HIS A 31 -14.90 -13.04 12.86
N VAL A 32 -15.66 -11.94 12.94
CA VAL A 32 -17.14 -11.92 12.86
C VAL A 32 -17.67 -12.58 11.58
N LYS A 33 -16.90 -12.52 10.49
CA LYS A 33 -17.28 -13.09 9.19
C LYS A 33 -16.96 -14.59 9.04
N THR A 34 -16.35 -15.20 10.05
CA THR A 34 -15.93 -16.61 10.00
C THR A 34 -16.96 -17.51 10.64
N SER A 35 -17.01 -18.78 10.21
CA SER A 35 -17.90 -19.82 10.75
C SER A 35 -17.64 -20.16 12.23
N HIS A 36 -16.64 -19.54 12.85
CA HIS A 36 -16.24 -19.77 14.24
C HIS A 36 -16.96 -18.84 15.23
N ILE A 37 -17.73 -17.86 14.73
CA ILE A 37 -18.45 -16.89 15.54
C ILE A 37 -19.94 -16.97 15.24
N GLN A 38 -20.73 -17.11 16.28
CA GLN A 38 -22.18 -17.06 16.21
C GLN A 38 -22.70 -15.83 16.92
N VAL A 39 -23.73 -15.21 16.35
CA VAL A 39 -24.45 -14.11 16.98
C VAL A 39 -25.83 -14.65 17.35
N GLU A 40 -26.08 -14.74 18.65
CA GLU A 40 -27.37 -15.15 19.19
C GLU A 40 -28.14 -13.89 19.63
N GLN A 41 -29.34 -13.70 19.08
CA GLN A 41 -30.22 -12.60 19.47
C GLN A 41 -30.90 -12.96 20.79
N THR A 42 -30.46 -12.33 21.87
CA THR A 42 -31.09 -12.46 23.18
C THR A 42 -31.98 -11.26 23.45
N PRO A 43 -32.99 -11.34 24.35
CA PRO A 43 -33.86 -10.21 24.70
C PRO A 43 -33.11 -9.00 25.31
N LYS A 44 -31.81 -9.14 25.60
CA LYS A 44 -30.92 -8.08 26.12
C LYS A 44 -29.90 -7.56 25.08
N GLY A 45 -29.99 -8.01 23.83
CA GLY A 45 -29.11 -7.62 22.72
C GLY A 45 -28.33 -8.79 22.10
N ASP A 46 -27.60 -8.49 21.03
CA ASP A 46 -26.78 -9.46 20.31
C ASP A 46 -25.65 -10.00 21.20
N THR A 47 -25.70 -11.30 21.50
CA THR A 47 -24.65 -12.01 22.22
C THR A 47 -23.75 -12.72 21.24
N TYR A 48 -22.46 -12.42 21.29
CA TYR A 48 -21.46 -13.11 20.48
C TYR A 48 -20.96 -14.34 21.20
N LEU A 49 -20.96 -15.45 20.48
CA LEU A 49 -20.45 -16.75 20.90
C LEU A 49 -19.24 -17.11 20.03
N ILE A 50 -18.20 -17.66 20.64
CA ILE A 50 -16.96 -18.07 19.98
C ILE A 50 -16.79 -19.58 20.07
N SER A 51 -16.41 -20.23 18.98
CA SER A 51 -16.20 -21.68 18.99
C SER A 51 -15.01 -22.05 19.89
N GLN A 52 -15.17 -23.13 20.65
CA GLN A 52 -14.11 -23.61 21.53
C GLN A 52 -12.88 -24.10 20.75
N THR A 53 -13.10 -24.71 19.58
CA THR A 53 -12.01 -25.17 18.70
C THR A 53 -11.19 -24.00 18.15
N PHE A 54 -11.85 -22.91 17.76
CA PHE A 54 -11.18 -21.69 17.30
C PHE A 54 -10.43 -20.99 18.44
N LEU A 55 -11.04 -20.95 19.62
CA LEU A 55 -10.38 -20.42 20.83
C LEU A 55 -9.10 -21.21 21.16
N ALA A 56 -9.16 -22.54 21.10
CA ALA A 56 -8.02 -23.43 21.36
C ALA A 56 -6.92 -23.33 20.27
N GLN A 57 -7.27 -23.01 19.02
CA GLN A 57 -6.28 -22.74 17.97
C GLN A 57 -5.57 -21.41 18.18
N GLN A 58 -6.32 -20.37 18.58
CA GLN A 58 -5.77 -19.03 18.80
C GLN A 58 -4.94 -18.94 20.09
N TYR A 59 -5.37 -19.69 21.10
CA TYR A 59 -4.70 -19.82 22.40
C TYR A 59 -4.57 -21.30 22.71
N PRO A 60 -3.59 -22.00 22.12
CA PRO A 60 -3.28 -23.36 22.54
C PRO A 60 -2.96 -23.30 24.03
N ALA A 61 -3.84 -23.90 24.84
CA ALA A 61 -3.52 -24.15 26.23
C ALA A 61 -2.18 -24.92 26.22
N PRO A 62 -1.20 -24.55 27.05
CA PRO A 62 -0.06 -25.42 27.30
C PRO A 62 -0.66 -26.72 27.80
N THR A 63 -0.73 -27.72 26.93
CA THR A 63 -1.26 -29.02 27.27
C THR A 63 -0.16 -29.65 28.11
N GLU A 64 -0.28 -29.52 29.43
CA GLU A 64 0.24 -30.50 30.37
C GLU A 64 -0.47 -31.83 30.07
N GLN A 65 -0.06 -32.48 28.98
CA GLN A 65 -0.14 -33.92 28.88
C GLN A 65 1.17 -34.42 29.50
N LEU A 66 1.06 -34.97 30.70
CA LEU A 66 2.05 -35.88 31.24
C LEU A 66 1.83 -37.27 30.61
N PRO A 67 2.60 -37.70 29.60
CA PRO A 67 3.15 -39.03 29.63
C PRO A 67 4.39 -39.01 30.56
N ALA A 68 4.58 -40.09 31.29
CA ALA A 68 5.68 -40.27 32.22
C ALA A 68 7.04 -39.84 31.64
N ILE A 69 7.84 -39.15 32.47
CA ILE A 69 9.31 -39.04 32.39
C ILE A 69 9.83 -38.89 30.95
N SER A 70 9.93 -37.66 30.47
CA SER A 70 10.95 -37.29 29.49
C SER A 70 11.46 -35.92 29.90
N GLU A 71 12.78 -35.80 29.91
CA GLU A 71 13.57 -34.65 30.33
C GLU A 71 13.00 -33.32 29.83
N PRO A 72 13.25 -32.19 30.55
CA PRO A 72 13.07 -30.89 29.93
C PRO A 72 13.95 -30.87 28.68
N GLU A 73 13.34 -30.85 27.49
CA GLU A 73 14.03 -30.56 26.23
C GLU A 73 14.96 -29.37 26.50
N PRO A 74 16.29 -29.56 26.40
CA PRO A 74 17.21 -28.47 26.69
C PRO A 74 16.93 -27.39 25.65
N GLY A 75 16.36 -26.28 26.11
CA GLY A 75 16.19 -25.09 25.28
C GLY A 75 17.52 -24.76 24.58
N PRO A 76 17.47 -24.13 23.40
CA PRO A 76 18.64 -23.98 22.54
C PRO A 76 19.81 -23.43 23.36
N THR A 77 20.92 -24.16 23.33
CA THR A 77 22.09 -23.80 24.12
C THR A 77 22.55 -22.41 23.70
N VAL A 78 23.23 -21.69 24.60
CA VAL A 78 23.78 -20.36 24.29
C VAL A 78 24.64 -20.40 23.01
N ALA A 79 25.35 -21.51 22.76
CA ALA A 79 26.12 -21.72 21.54
C ALA A 79 25.24 -21.81 20.28
N GLN A 80 24.11 -22.52 20.34
CA GLN A 80 23.15 -22.59 19.22
C GLN A 80 22.51 -21.23 18.95
N LEU A 81 22.17 -20.47 19.99
CA LEU A 81 21.64 -19.11 19.84
C LEU A 81 22.68 -18.16 19.24
N GLN A 82 23.95 -18.26 19.65
CA GLN A 82 25.05 -17.49 19.07
C GLN A 82 25.25 -17.82 17.58
N GLN A 83 25.17 -19.10 17.22
CA GLN A 83 25.26 -19.53 15.83
C GLN A 83 24.09 -18.98 15.00
N GLN A 84 22.86 -19.08 15.51
CA GLN A 84 21.69 -18.52 14.84
C GLN A 84 21.80 -17.00 14.67
N LEU A 85 22.32 -16.27 15.66
CA LEU A 85 22.58 -14.83 15.54
C LEU A 85 23.61 -14.53 14.44
N ALA A 86 24.72 -15.27 14.38
CA ALA A 86 25.72 -15.10 13.34
C ALA A 86 25.16 -15.35 11.93
N GLU A 87 24.34 -16.39 11.76
CA GLU A 87 23.66 -16.69 10.49
C GLU A 87 22.67 -15.57 10.11
N ARG A 88 21.94 -15.03 11.09
CA ARG A 88 21.05 -13.88 10.86
C ARG A 88 21.82 -12.62 10.50
N ASP A 89 22.93 -12.33 11.17
CA ASP A 89 23.77 -11.17 10.88
C ASP A 89 24.35 -11.25 9.46
N GLN A 90 24.80 -12.44 9.04
CA GLN A 90 25.25 -12.67 7.67
C GLN A 90 24.12 -12.43 6.66
N THR A 91 22.91 -12.91 6.95
CA THR A 91 21.73 -12.69 6.10
C THR A 91 21.39 -11.20 6.02
N ILE A 92 21.45 -10.48 7.13
CA ILE A 92 21.21 -9.04 7.18
C ILE A 92 22.23 -8.29 6.32
N GLN A 93 23.51 -8.64 6.42
CA GLN A 93 24.57 -8.02 5.59
C GLN A 93 24.34 -8.27 4.09
N GLN A 94 23.96 -9.49 3.71
CA GLN A 94 23.64 -9.82 2.31
C GLN A 94 22.44 -9.02 1.78
N LEU A 95 21.39 -8.89 2.60
CA LEU A 95 20.22 -8.09 2.24
C LEU A 95 20.56 -6.61 2.13
N GLN A 96 21.39 -6.07 3.01
CA GLN A 96 21.87 -4.68 2.93
C GLN A 96 22.67 -4.43 1.66
N HIS A 97 23.58 -5.34 1.29
CA HIS A 97 24.34 -5.22 0.05
C HIS A 97 23.41 -5.20 -1.17
N ARG A 98 22.44 -6.12 -1.24
CA ARG A 98 21.45 -6.14 -2.32
C ARG A 98 20.62 -4.86 -2.38
N LEU A 99 20.21 -4.31 -1.24
CA LEU A 99 19.45 -3.06 -1.20
C LEU A 99 20.27 -1.87 -1.72
N LEU A 100 21.57 -1.81 -1.41
CA LEU A 100 22.48 -0.79 -1.94
C LEU A 100 22.61 -0.90 -3.46
N GLU A 101 22.88 -2.11 -3.98
CA GLU A 101 22.94 -2.34 -5.43
C GLU A 101 21.64 -1.96 -6.14
N GLN A 102 20.49 -2.31 -5.57
CA GLN A 102 19.19 -1.93 -6.12
C GLN A 102 18.98 -0.42 -6.11
N ASN A 103 19.43 0.27 -5.07
CA ASN A 103 19.35 1.72 -4.99
C ASN A 103 20.20 2.39 -6.09
N ASP A 104 21.41 1.88 -6.32
CA ASP A 104 22.29 2.39 -7.37
C ASP A 104 21.69 2.20 -8.76
N VAL A 105 21.09 1.04 -9.04
CA VAL A 105 20.38 0.78 -10.30
C VAL A 105 19.20 1.73 -10.48
N LEU A 106 18.41 1.97 -9.42
CA LEU A 106 17.28 2.90 -9.47
C LEU A 106 17.74 4.34 -9.70
N ASN A 107 18.82 4.77 -9.05
CA ASN A 107 19.40 6.10 -9.25
C ASN A 107 19.92 6.26 -10.68
N ALA A 108 20.61 5.26 -11.22
CA ALA A 108 21.09 5.25 -12.60
C ALA A 108 19.93 5.32 -13.59
N LEU A 109 18.88 4.51 -13.41
CA LEU A 109 17.70 4.52 -14.26
C LEU A 109 16.95 5.86 -14.21
N THR A 110 16.80 6.42 -13.01
CA THR A 110 16.17 7.73 -12.80
C THR A 110 16.95 8.83 -13.52
N SER A 111 18.28 8.83 -13.38
CA SER A 111 19.16 9.78 -14.07
C SER A 111 19.06 9.64 -15.59
N GLN A 112 19.05 8.41 -16.11
CA GLN A 112 18.90 8.13 -17.54
C GLN A 112 17.55 8.61 -18.10
N VAL A 113 16.44 8.32 -17.42
CA VAL A 113 15.12 8.76 -17.87
C VAL A 113 15.03 10.29 -17.85
N ASN A 114 15.57 10.92 -16.80
CA ASN A 114 15.58 12.36 -16.69
C ASN A 114 16.44 13.02 -17.77
N SER A 115 17.64 12.52 -18.04
CA SER A 115 18.52 13.07 -19.08
C SER A 115 17.89 12.95 -20.48
N GLN A 116 17.28 11.80 -20.79
CA GLN A 116 16.56 11.62 -22.05
C GLN A 116 15.35 12.56 -22.18
N ARG A 117 14.59 12.73 -21.09
CA ARG A 117 13.43 13.64 -21.08
C ARG A 117 13.86 15.08 -21.26
N ILE A 118 14.92 15.51 -20.57
CA ILE A 118 15.49 16.86 -20.69
C ILE A 118 15.96 17.09 -22.12
N GLY A 119 16.74 16.17 -22.71
CA GLY A 119 17.20 16.30 -24.10
C GLY A 119 16.05 16.45 -25.11
N ARG A 120 14.98 15.65 -24.97
CA ARG A 120 13.78 15.80 -25.81
C ARG A 120 13.08 17.14 -25.64
N ILE A 121 13.01 17.66 -24.41
CA ILE A 121 12.42 18.98 -24.16
C ILE A 121 13.27 20.07 -24.81
N GLU A 122 14.61 19.99 -24.69
CA GLU A 122 15.53 20.94 -25.32
C GLU A 122 15.40 20.94 -26.85
N GLU A 123 15.34 19.76 -27.47
CA GLU A 123 15.10 19.62 -28.92
C GLU A 123 13.77 20.26 -29.36
N LEU A 124 12.69 20.00 -28.61
CA LEU A 124 11.37 20.59 -28.89
C LEU A 124 11.36 22.10 -28.71
N LEU A 125 12.07 22.63 -27.72
CA LEU A 125 12.20 24.07 -27.49
C LEU A 125 13.00 24.74 -28.61
N LEU A 126 14.10 24.13 -29.05
CA LEU A 126 14.91 24.64 -30.16
C LEU A 126 14.08 24.66 -31.45
N SER A 127 13.39 23.57 -31.77
CA SER A 127 12.54 23.49 -32.96
C SER A 127 11.39 24.51 -32.92
N GLN A 128 10.72 24.68 -31.77
CA GLN A 128 9.69 25.71 -31.63
C GLN A 128 10.25 27.12 -31.76
N ASN A 129 11.43 27.39 -31.19
CA ASN A 129 12.07 28.70 -31.30
C ASN A 129 12.45 29.03 -32.75
N GLU A 130 12.98 28.05 -33.49
CA GLU A 130 13.25 28.20 -34.92
C GLU A 130 11.98 28.48 -35.72
N GLN A 131 10.89 27.75 -35.45
CA GLN A 131 9.59 28.00 -36.09
C GLN A 131 9.07 29.41 -35.78
N LEU A 132 9.17 29.86 -34.52
CA LEU A 132 8.78 31.22 -34.15
C LEU A 132 9.64 32.27 -34.84
N GLY A 133 10.95 32.04 -34.97
CA GLY A 133 11.85 32.93 -35.71
C GLY A 133 11.49 33.01 -37.20
N GLU A 134 11.17 31.89 -37.83
CA GLU A 134 10.70 31.86 -39.22
C GLU A 134 9.34 32.55 -39.40
N LEU A 135 8.41 32.37 -38.45
CA LEU A 135 7.15 33.11 -38.45
C LEU A 135 7.40 34.61 -38.29
N GLN A 136 8.30 35.02 -37.40
CA GLN A 136 8.64 36.42 -37.20
C GLN A 136 9.25 37.07 -38.46
N LYS A 137 10.10 36.35 -39.21
CA LYS A 137 10.63 36.82 -40.50
C LYS A 137 9.54 36.96 -41.58
N ARG A 138 8.48 36.16 -41.49
CA ARG A 138 7.34 36.22 -42.42
C ARG A 138 6.30 37.27 -42.03
N LEU A 139 6.32 37.76 -40.80
CA LEU A 139 5.51 38.91 -40.43
C LEU A 139 6.09 40.17 -41.11
N PRO A 140 5.28 40.96 -41.82
CA PRO A 140 5.74 42.25 -42.34
C PRO A 140 6.14 43.15 -41.17
N GLU A 141 7.18 43.96 -41.36
CA GLU A 141 7.56 44.93 -40.34
C GLU A 141 6.35 45.81 -39.97
N PRO A 142 6.17 46.15 -38.68
CA PRO A 142 5.02 46.96 -38.24
C PRO A 142 4.94 48.34 -38.94
N ALA A 143 6.00 48.76 -39.62
CA ALA A 143 6.04 49.97 -40.44
C ALA A 143 5.27 49.87 -41.77
N GLU A 144 5.08 48.68 -42.35
CA GLU A 144 4.34 48.50 -43.62
C GLU A 144 2.82 48.49 -43.41
N VAL A 145 2.36 48.00 -42.25
CA VAL A 145 0.91 47.90 -41.94
C VAL A 145 0.28 49.28 -41.66
N LEU A 146 1.08 50.26 -41.24
CA LEU A 146 0.63 51.62 -40.93
C LEU A 146 0.52 52.54 -42.16
N GLN A 147 0.93 52.09 -43.36
CA GLN A 147 0.96 52.93 -44.57
C GLN A 147 -0.16 52.64 -45.59
N LEU A 148 -1.08 51.70 -45.32
CA LEU A 148 -2.24 51.52 -46.19
C LEU A 148 -3.34 52.57 -45.90
N PRO A 149 -3.85 53.31 -46.90
CA PRO A 149 -4.95 54.25 -46.69
C PRO A 149 -6.24 53.50 -46.29
N PRO A 150 -7.12 54.11 -45.47
CA PRO A 150 -8.30 53.43 -44.95
C PRO A 150 -9.33 53.22 -46.08
N ALA A 151 -9.47 51.98 -46.54
CA ALA A 151 -10.55 51.58 -47.44
C ALA A 151 -11.75 51.00 -46.65
N PRO A 152 -12.99 51.26 -47.07
CA PRO A 152 -14.19 51.09 -46.26
C PRO A 152 -14.55 49.60 -46.03
N ALA A 153 -15.05 49.32 -44.84
CA ALA A 153 -15.52 48.00 -44.43
C ALA A 153 -16.64 47.47 -45.34
N PRO A 154 -16.63 46.16 -45.66
CA PRO A 154 -17.82 45.38 -45.30
C PRO A 154 -17.51 43.96 -44.78
N GLY A 155 -18.19 43.63 -43.69
CA GLY A 155 -18.75 42.31 -43.36
C GLY A 155 -17.90 41.08 -43.60
N LYS A 156 -17.04 40.72 -42.63
CA LYS A 156 -16.52 39.35 -42.53
C LYS A 156 -16.88 38.80 -41.16
N LYS A 157 -17.87 37.91 -41.13
CA LYS A 157 -18.18 37.07 -39.97
C LYS A 157 -16.86 36.44 -39.51
N GLY A 158 -16.45 36.77 -38.28
CA GLY A 158 -15.13 36.44 -37.76
C GLY A 158 -14.91 34.92 -37.73
N LEU A 159 -13.67 34.50 -37.96
CA LEU A 159 -13.26 33.08 -37.92
C LEU A 159 -13.75 32.36 -36.65
N TRP A 160 -13.81 33.06 -35.52
CA TRP A 160 -14.34 32.58 -34.24
C TRP A 160 -15.82 32.18 -34.31
N GLN A 161 -16.61 32.89 -35.11
CA GLN A 161 -18.03 32.58 -35.33
C GLN A 161 -18.23 31.35 -36.24
N ARG A 162 -17.18 30.92 -36.97
CA ARG A 162 -17.17 29.68 -37.76
C ARG A 162 -16.65 28.48 -36.96
N LEU A 163 -15.78 28.71 -35.98
CA LEU A 163 -15.20 27.64 -35.16
C LEU A 163 -16.01 27.35 -33.90
N PHE A 164 -16.76 28.32 -33.38
CA PHE A 164 -17.51 28.18 -32.12
C PHE A 164 -18.98 28.63 -32.22
N GLY A 165 -19.52 28.85 -33.42
CA GLY A 165 -20.84 29.45 -33.60
C GLY A 165 -21.95 28.47 -33.95
N SER A 166 -22.60 27.89 -32.93
CA SER A 166 -24.05 27.89 -32.68
C SER A 166 -24.40 26.93 -31.57
#